data_AF-A0A969P0T8-F1
#
_entry.id   AF-A0A969P0T8-F1
#
_cell.length_a   1.000
_cell.length_b   1.000
_cell.length_c   1.000
_cell.angle_alpha   90.00
_cell.angle_beta   90.00
_cell.angle_gamma   90.00
#
_symmetry.space_group_name_H-M   'P 1'
#
loop_
_entity.id
_entity.type
_entity.pdbx_description
1 polymer ?
#
loop_
_entity_poly.entity_id
_entity_poly.type
_entity_poly.pdbx_seq_one_letter_code
_entity_poly.pdbx_strand_id
1 'polypeptide(L)'
;MKERVDARLIAVRIPQAATDRRRRQLRESARKHGRQPSAERLALCNGNVFITNAPETLLTPKESVVMAHARWQIELVFKLWKSHGRIATWTARRPYAILCHTYAKLLAMLIQH
;
A
#
# COMPACT_ATOMS: atom_id res chain seq x y z
N MET A 1 13.00 -19.59 -14.93
CA MET A 1 13.00 -20.51 -13.77
C MET A 1 12.31 -19.79 -12.62
N LYS A 2 11.31 -20.38 -11.93
CA LYS A 2 10.70 -19.75 -10.74
C LYS A 2 11.48 -20.23 -9.51
N GLU A 3 12.30 -19.35 -8.94
CA GLU A 3 12.96 -19.62 -7.67
C GLU A 3 11.94 -19.65 -6.54
N ARG A 4 12.04 -20.65 -5.67
CA ARG A 4 11.26 -20.72 -4.43
C ARG A 4 12.06 -19.99 -3.36
N VAL A 5 11.42 -19.02 -2.71
CA VAL A 5 12.02 -18.22 -1.64
C VAL A 5 11.29 -18.56 -0.35
N ASP A 6 12.06 -18.84 0.70
CA ASP A 6 11.49 -19.05 2.03
C ASP A 6 10.79 -17.77 2.50
N ALA A 7 9.57 -17.94 3.01
CA ALA A 7 8.74 -16.84 3.48
C ALA A 7 8.02 -17.24 4.76
N ARG A 8 7.71 -16.25 5.59
CA ARG A 8 6.88 -16.40 6.77
C ARG A 8 5.66 -15.50 6.71
N LEU A 9 4.63 -15.94 7.41
CA LEU A 9 3.37 -15.24 7.58
C LEU A 9 3.39 -14.51 8.93
N ILE A 10 3.05 -13.22 8.92
CA ILE A 10 2.89 -12.41 10.12
C ILE A 10 1.42 -11.99 10.22
N ALA A 11 0.74 -12.38 11.30
CA ALA A 11 -0.63 -11.97 11.58
C ALA A 11 -0.67 -11.09 12.84
N VAL A 12 -1.12 -9.85 12.69
CA VAL A 12 -1.18 -8.85 13.77
C VAL A 12 -2.62 -8.47 14.05
N ARG A 13 -3.08 -8.69 15.29
CA ARG A 13 -4.39 -8.24 15.76
C ARG A 13 -4.45 -6.71 15.78
N ILE A 14 -5.59 -6.16 15.40
CA ILE A 14 -5.87 -4.72 15.54
C ILE A 14 -6.89 -4.48 16.67
N PRO A 15 -6.96 -3.25 17.22
CA PRO A 15 -7.94 -2.91 18.25
C PRO A 15 -9.38 -3.18 17.82
N GLN A 16 -10.24 -3.56 18.77
CA GLN A 16 -11.62 -3.93 18.51
C GLN A 16 -12.41 -2.84 17.76
N ALA A 17 -12.23 -1.57 18.14
CA ALA A 17 -12.86 -0.43 17.46
C ALA A 17 -12.48 -0.36 15.96
N ALA A 18 -11.23 -0.67 15.60
CA ALA A 18 -10.79 -0.71 14.21
C ALA A 18 -11.37 -1.93 13.46
N THR A 19 -11.43 -3.09 14.12
CA THR A 19 -12.09 -4.30 13.60
C THR A 19 -13.55 -4.04 13.27
N ASP A 20 -14.31 -3.43 14.19
CA ASP A 20 -15.74 -3.16 14.01
C ASP A 20 -15.99 -2.13 12.90
N ARG A 21 -15.14 -1.12 12.79
CA ARG A 21 -15.14 -0.18 11.66
C ARG A 21 -14.92 -0.91 10.33
N ARG A 22 -13.92 -1.81 10.24
CA ARG A 22 -13.66 -2.59 9.03
C ARG A 22 -14.82 -3.51 8.67
N ARG A 23 -15.40 -4.21 9.64
CA ARG A 23 -16.58 -5.07 9.43
C ARG A 23 -17.78 -4.29 8.91
N ARG A 24 -18.04 -3.09 9.46
CA ARG A 24 -19.10 -2.19 8.98
C ARG A 24 -18.88 -1.78 7.53
N GLN A 25 -17.68 -1.29 7.20
CA GLN A 25 -17.33 -0.89 5.83
C GLN A 25 -17.44 -2.07 4.84
N LEU A 26 -17.00 -3.26 5.24
CA LEU A 26 -17.11 -4.47 4.43
C LEU A 26 -18.57 -4.84 4.16
N ARG A 27 -19.44 -4.78 5.18
CA ARG A 27 -20.88 -5.03 5.04
C ARG A 27 -21.55 -3.99 4.14
N GLU A 28 -21.24 -2.72 4.31
CA GLU A 28 -21.76 -1.63 3.46
C GLU A 28 -21.35 -1.83 2.00
N SER A 29 -20.07 -2.14 1.75
CA SER A 29 -19.57 -2.40 0.40
C SER A 29 -20.24 -3.62 -0.22
N ALA A 30 -20.41 -4.71 0.53
CA ALA A 30 -21.08 -5.91 0.04
C ALA A 30 -22.55 -5.62 -0.30
N ARG A 31 -23.27 -4.89 0.57
CA ARG A 31 -24.66 -4.47 0.36
C ARG A 31 -24.82 -3.62 -0.90
N LYS A 32 -23.91 -2.66 -1.14
CA LYS A 32 -23.91 -1.84 -2.38
C LYS A 32 -23.81 -2.68 -3.66
N HIS A 33 -23.27 -3.89 -3.57
CA HIS A 33 -23.13 -4.83 -4.69
C HIS A 33 -24.12 -6.01 -4.60
N GLY A 34 -25.15 -5.93 -3.76
CA GLY A 34 -26.16 -6.98 -3.60
C GLY A 34 -25.65 -8.29 -3.00
N ARG A 35 -24.53 -8.25 -2.25
CA ARG A 35 -23.86 -9.44 -1.69
C ARG A 35 -23.79 -9.37 -0.18
N GLN A 36 -23.57 -10.52 0.45
CA GLN A 36 -23.22 -10.63 1.87
C GLN A 36 -21.75 -11.04 2.02
N PRO A 37 -21.00 -10.49 3.00
CA PRO A 37 -19.65 -10.94 3.29
C PRO A 37 -19.64 -12.35 3.87
N SER A 38 -18.69 -13.19 3.45
CA SER A 38 -18.47 -14.50 4.07
C SER A 38 -17.91 -14.38 5.49
N ALA A 39 -18.08 -15.43 6.29
CA ALA A 39 -17.52 -15.51 7.65
C ALA A 39 -15.99 -15.33 7.65
N GLU A 40 -15.29 -15.91 6.67
CA GLU A 40 -13.84 -15.79 6.50
C GLU A 40 -13.40 -14.34 6.28
N ARG A 41 -14.11 -13.58 5.43
CA ARG A 41 -13.79 -12.17 5.19
C ARG A 41 -14.06 -11.32 6.43
N LEU A 42 -15.09 -11.65 7.21
CA LEU A 42 -15.34 -10.99 8.49
C LEU A 42 -14.27 -11.33 9.54
N ALA A 43 -13.73 -12.55 9.51
CA ALA A 43 -12.62 -12.97 10.38
C ALA A 43 -11.32 -12.24 10.03
N LEU A 44 -11.02 -12.04 8.74
CA LEU A 44 -9.86 -11.27 8.29
C LEU A 44 -9.89 -9.79 8.72
N CYS A 45 -11.07 -9.24 9.02
CA CYS A 45 -11.17 -7.88 9.55
C CYS A 45 -10.51 -7.70 10.93
N ASN A 46 -10.23 -8.80 11.66
CA ASN A 46 -9.68 -8.78 13.02
C ASN A 46 -8.20 -8.39 13.09
N GLY A 47 -7.53 -8.27 11.94
CA GLY A 47 -6.09 -8.05 11.92
C GLY A 47 -5.55 -7.63 10.56
N ASN A 48 -4.23 -7.53 10.51
CA ASN A 48 -3.47 -7.42 9.27
C ASN A 48 -2.65 -8.70 9.10
N VAL A 49 -2.51 -9.15 7.86
CA VAL A 49 -1.71 -10.32 7.49
C VAL A 49 -0.66 -9.88 6.48
N PHE A 50 0.59 -10.22 6.74
CA PHE A 50 1.73 -9.90 5.90
C PHE A 50 2.51 -11.17 5.57
N ILE A 51 3.10 -11.23 4.37
CA ILE A 51 4.02 -12.28 3.96
C ILE A 51 5.36 -11.62 3.69
N THR A 52 6.44 -12.17 4.24
CA THR A 52 7.79 -11.63 4.09
C THR A 52 8.84 -12.73 4.14
N ASN A 53 9.93 -12.57 3.40
CA ASN A 53 11.14 -13.39 3.51
C ASN A 53 12.16 -12.83 4.52
N ALA A 54 11.88 -11.66 5.12
CA ALA A 54 12.75 -11.09 6.15
C ALA A 54 12.70 -11.96 7.42
N PRO A 55 13.85 -12.34 8.00
CA PRO A 55 13.88 -13.09 9.24
C PRO A 55 13.33 -12.25 10.41
N GLU A 56 12.95 -12.92 11.48
CA GLU A 56 12.41 -12.25 12.67
C GLU A 56 13.42 -11.32 13.35
N THR A 57 14.71 -11.63 13.23
CA THR A 57 15.82 -10.79 13.71
C THR A 57 15.90 -9.43 13.02
N LEU A 58 15.34 -9.30 11.80
CA LEU A 58 15.35 -8.07 11.02
C LEU A 58 14.00 -7.34 11.03
N LEU A 59 12.90 -8.08 11.16
CA LEU A 59 11.55 -7.51 11.09
C LEU A 59 10.63 -8.17 12.10
N THR A 60 10.39 -7.52 13.22
CA THR A 60 9.42 -8.00 14.20
C THR A 60 7.97 -7.81 13.70
N PRO A 61 6.98 -8.51 14.26
CA PRO A 61 5.57 -8.29 13.93
C PRO A 61 5.07 -6.85 14.15
N LYS A 62 5.66 -6.12 15.11
CA LYS A 62 5.31 -4.71 15.33
C LYS A 62 5.86 -3.83 14.21
N GLU A 63 7.13 -4.03 13.85
CA GLU A 63 7.77 -3.28 12.76
C GLU A 63 7.13 -3.57 11.41
N SER A 64 6.61 -4.78 11.17
CA SER A 64 5.91 -5.08 9.92
C SER A 64 4.68 -4.18 9.69
N VAL A 65 3.99 -3.79 10.76
CA VAL A 65 2.86 -2.83 10.67
C VAL A 65 3.36 -1.44 10.29
N VAL A 66 4.45 -0.97 10.91
CA VAL A 66 5.07 0.32 10.59
C VAL A 66 5.55 0.34 9.15
N MET A 67 6.22 -0.73 8.70
CA MET A 67 6.68 -0.89 7.34
C MET A 67 5.53 -0.88 6.33
N ALA A 68 4.43 -1.55 6.64
CA ALA A 68 3.24 -1.53 5.79
C ALA A 68 2.62 -0.12 5.68
N HIS A 69 2.61 0.65 6.77
CA HIS A 69 2.18 2.04 6.75
C HIS A 69 3.13 2.92 5.94
N ALA A 70 4.44 2.79 6.11
CA ALA A 70 5.43 3.55 5.35
C ALA A 70 5.30 3.28 3.84
N ARG A 71 5.14 2.01 3.45
CA ARG A 71 4.89 1.61 2.07
C ARG A 71 3.64 2.28 1.50
N TRP A 72 2.54 2.32 2.26
CA TRP A 72 1.32 3.00 1.85
C TRP A 72 1.51 4.51 1.72
N GLN A 73 2.24 5.15 2.64
CA GLN A 73 2.55 6.59 2.54
C GLN A 73 3.34 6.90 1.27
N ILE A 74 4.33 6.08 0.93
CA ILE A 74 5.10 6.22 -0.32
C ILE A 74 4.15 6.13 -1.54
N GLU A 75 3.22 5.16 -1.56
CA GLU A 75 2.23 5.05 -2.64
C GLU A 75 1.34 6.30 -2.75
N LEU A 76 0.90 6.85 -1.61
CA LEU A 76 0.10 8.08 -1.58
C LEU A 76 0.88 9.28 -2.10
N VAL A 77 2.15 9.44 -1.71
CA VAL A 77 3.03 10.50 -2.21
C VAL A 77 3.16 10.40 -3.73
N PHE A 78 3.47 9.21 -4.26
CA PHE A 78 3.54 9.03 -5.72
C PHE A 78 2.18 9.24 -6.41
N LYS A 79 1.07 8.88 -5.78
CA LYS A 79 -0.28 9.16 -6.31
C LYS A 79 -0.53 10.66 -6.37
N LEU A 80 -0.13 11.41 -5.34
CA LEU A 80 -0.26 12.86 -5.29
C LEU A 80 0.62 13.52 -6.35
N TRP A 81 1.90 13.16 -6.45
CA TRP A 81 2.82 13.71 -7.45
C TRP A 81 2.38 13.42 -8.88
N LYS A 82 1.78 12.25 -9.14
CA LYS A 82 1.21 11.96 -10.46
C LYS A 82 -0.03 12.81 -10.77
N SER A 83 -0.93 12.96 -9.81
CA SER A 83 -2.20 13.69 -10.01
C SER A 83 -2.03 15.21 -10.03
N HIS A 84 -1.29 15.77 -9.07
CA HIS A 84 -1.12 17.20 -8.89
C HIS A 84 0.19 17.69 -9.51
N GLY A 85 1.31 17.01 -9.23
CA GLY A 85 2.63 17.35 -9.78
C GLY A 85 2.82 16.98 -11.26
N ARG A 86 1.87 16.22 -11.84
CA ARG A 86 1.88 15.77 -13.25
C ARG A 86 3.23 15.15 -13.66
N ILE A 87 3.89 14.42 -12.74
CA ILE A 87 5.23 13.84 -12.98
C ILE A 87 5.22 12.78 -14.09
N ALA A 88 4.06 12.16 -14.34
CA ALA A 88 3.87 11.11 -15.34
C ALA A 88 3.29 11.64 -16.67
N THR A 89 3.36 12.94 -16.93
CA THR A 89 2.93 13.53 -18.20
C THR A 89 4.09 14.26 -18.87
N TRP A 90 4.18 14.17 -20.20
CA TRP A 90 5.17 14.89 -20.98
C TRP A 90 4.66 15.11 -22.40
N THR A 91 5.13 16.19 -23.02
CA THR A 91 4.88 16.51 -24.44
C THR A 91 6.07 16.15 -25.32
N ALA A 92 7.25 15.95 -24.72
CA ALA A 92 8.47 15.56 -25.42
C ALA A 92 8.36 14.15 -25.98
N ARG A 93 8.94 13.92 -27.17
CA ARG A 93 8.94 12.59 -27.83
C ARG A 93 10.29 11.88 -27.79
N ARG A 94 11.38 12.62 -27.54
CA ARG A 94 12.74 12.07 -27.45
C ARG A 94 12.96 11.47 -26.06
N PRO A 95 13.45 10.22 -25.92
CA PRO A 95 13.63 9.56 -24.61
C PRO A 95 14.43 10.39 -23.61
N TYR A 96 15.54 10.99 -24.04
CA TYR A 96 16.39 11.84 -23.18
C TYR A 96 15.67 13.09 -22.67
N ALA A 97 14.82 13.70 -23.49
CA ALA A 97 14.03 14.87 -23.10
C ALA A 97 12.91 14.49 -22.11
N ILE A 98 12.31 13.31 -22.28
CA ILE A 98 11.35 12.76 -21.30
C ILE A 98 12.03 12.57 -19.95
N LEU A 99 13.20 11.91 -19.92
CA LEU A 99 13.98 11.71 -18.68
C LEU A 99 14.33 13.04 -18.02
N CYS A 100 14.83 14.02 -18.78
CA CYS A 100 15.15 15.35 -18.26
C CYS A 100 13.93 16.04 -17.65
N HIS A 101 12.77 16.00 -18.32
CA HIS A 101 11.53 16.56 -17.78
C HIS A 101 11.07 15.83 -16.52
N THR A 102 11.16 14.49 -16.49
CA THR A 102 10.81 13.71 -15.31
C THR A 102 11.71 14.06 -14.12
N TYR A 103 13.03 14.13 -14.31
CA TYR A 103 13.95 14.52 -13.23
C TYR A 103 13.69 15.94 -12.74
N ALA A 104 13.50 16.91 -13.65
CA ALA A 104 13.16 18.28 -13.27
C ALA A 104 11.88 18.34 -12.43
N LYS A 105 10.84 17.59 -12.81
CA LYS A 105 9.60 17.51 -12.05
C LYS A 105 9.77 16.83 -10.69
N LEU A 106 10.57 15.75 -10.61
CA LEU A 106 10.87 15.10 -9.34
C LEU A 106 11.62 16.04 -8.38
N LEU A 107 12.62 16.77 -8.88
CA LEU A 107 13.33 17.79 -8.10
C LEU A 107 12.38 18.89 -7.64
N ALA A 108 11.48 19.37 -8.52
CA ALA A 108 10.48 20.36 -8.13
C ALA A 108 9.55 19.86 -7.01
N MET A 109 9.13 18.59 -7.03
CA MET A 109 8.32 18.00 -5.95
C MET A 109 9.07 17.91 -4.62
N LEU A 110 10.40 17.76 -4.65
CA LEU A 110 11.23 17.76 -3.43
C LEU A 110 11.36 19.16 -2.82
N ILE A 111 11.40 20.22 -3.65
CA ILE A 111 11.57 21.60 -3.19
C ILE A 111 10.24 22.24 -2.73
N GLN A 112 9.11 21.81 -3.29
CA GLN A 112 7.78 22.36 -2.97
C GLN A 112 7.18 21.84 -1.65
N HIS A 113 7.83 20.87 -0.99
CA HIS A 113 7.43 20.31 0.31
C HIS A 113 8.31 20.88 1.43
#